data_AF-A0A3D8PQL2-F1
#
_entry.id   AF-A0A3D8PQL2-F1
#
_cell.length_a   1.000
_cell.length_b   1.000
_cell.length_c   1.000
_cell.angle_alpha   90.00
_cell.angle_beta   90.00
_cell.angle_gamma   90.00
#
_symmetry.space_group_name_H-M   'P 1'
#
loop_
_entity.id
_entity.type
_entity.pdbx_description
1 polymer ?
#
loop_
_entity_poly.entity_id
_entity_poly.type
_entity_poly.pdbx_seq_one_letter_code
_entity_poly.pdbx_strand_id
1 'polypeptide(L)' 'MGTIICQDCQKVIENYDEEKVTTLYSTCPNCKK' A
#
# COMPACT_ATOMS: atom_id res chain seq x y z
N MET A 1 -7.70 9.06 -5.83
CA MET A 1 -6.34 8.52 -5.92
C MET A 1 -6.09 7.68 -4.70
N GLY A 2 -6.00 6.36 -4.83
CA GLY A 2 -5.71 5.47 -3.73
C GLY A 2 -4.27 5.00 -3.75
N THR A 3 -3.79 4.54 -2.60
CA THR A 3 -2.41 4.10 -2.44
C THR A 3 -2.38 2.88 -1.55
N ILE A 4 -1.70 1.84 -2.02
CA ILE A 4 -1.47 0.59 -1.30
C ILE A 4 -0.13 0.72 -0.60
N ILE A 5 -0.14 0.58 0.73
CA ILE A 5 1.02 0.71 1.59
C ILE A 5 1.26 -0.62 2.30
N CYS A 6 2.52 -1.01 2.45
CA CYS A 6 2.87 -2.20 3.21
C CYS A 6 2.64 -1.94 4.72
N GLN A 7 1.86 -2.78 5.40
CA GLN A 7 1.52 -2.58 6.81
C GLN A 7 2.75 -2.70 7.74
N ASP A 8 3.71 -3.56 7.39
CA ASP A 8 4.90 -3.81 8.21
C ASP A 8 5.98 -2.73 8.08
N CYS A 9 6.27 -2.31 6.85
CA CYS A 9 7.42 -1.45 6.54
C CYS A 9 7.01 -0.08 5.99
N GLN A 10 5.71 0.24 6.00
CA GLN A 10 5.11 1.51 5.55
C GLN A 10 5.56 1.99 4.17
N LYS A 11 6.01 1.05 3.33
CA LYS A 11 6.46 1.33 1.97
C LYS A 11 5.26 1.39 1.03
N VAL A 12 5.22 2.40 0.17
CA VAL A 12 4.24 2.47 -0.91
C VAL A 12 4.51 1.32 -1.88
N ILE A 13 3.53 0.43 -2.03
CA ILE A 13 3.59 -0.72 -2.93
C ILE A 13 3.09 -0.27 -4.31
N GLU A 14 1.94 0.39 -4.34
CA GLU A 14 1.28 0.76 -5.58
C GLU A 14 0.40 2.01 -5.37
N ASN A 15 0.32 2.84 -6.40
CA ASN A 15 -0.56 4.00 -6.45
C ASN A 15 -1.54 3.77 -7.60
N TYR A 16 -2.83 3.92 -7.34
CA TYR A 16 -3.88 3.76 -8.36
C TYR A 16 -4.79 4.99 -8.38
N ASP A 17 -5.26 5.34 -9.56
CA ASP A 17 -6.13 6.50 -9.74
C ASP A 17 -7.60 6.08 -9.60
N GLU A 18 -8.08 6.06 -8.36
CA GLU A 18 -9.51 5.89 -8.06
C GLU A 18 -10.19 7.24 -7.82
N GLU A 19 -11.50 7.33 -8.04
CA GLU A 19 -12.29 8.53 -7.78
C GLU A 19 -12.29 8.92 -6.28
N LYS A 20 -12.16 7.92 -5.40
CA LYS A 20 -12.05 8.10 -3.95
C LYS A 20 -10.59 7.94 -3.50
N VAL A 21 -10.17 8.79 -2.56
CA VAL A 21 -8.85 8.63 -1.91
C VAL A 21 -8.96 7.57 -0.83
N THR A 22 -8.29 6.45 -1.05
CA THR A 22 -8.28 5.29 -0.15
C THR A 22 -6.87 4.80 0.08
N THR A 23 -6.46 4.74 1.34
CA THR A 23 -5.21 4.11 1.76
C THR A 23 -5.50 2.67 2.13
N LEU A 24 -4.99 1.74 1.34
CA LEU A 24 -5.10 0.30 1.60
C LEU A 24 -3.80 -0.21 2.17
N TYR A 25 -3.89 -1.11 3.13
CA TYR A 25 -2.73 -1.75 3.73
C TYR A 25 -2.63 -3.19 3.23
N SER A 26 -1.43 -3.60 2.80
CA SER A 26 -1.16 -4.96 2.33
C SER A 26 0.15 -5.50 2.92
N THR A 27 0.38 -6.80 2.86
CA THR A 27 1.61 -7.44 3.34
C THR A 27 2.50 -7.75 2.14
N CYS A 28 3.64 -7.08 2.06
CA CYS A 28 4.59 -7.25 0.99
C CYS A 28 5.51 -8.48 1.28
N PRO A 29 5.76 -9.36 0.29
CA PRO A 29 6.50 -10.61 0.49
C PRO A 29 7.97 -10.41 0.86
N ASN A 30 8.48 -9.19 0.72
CA ASN A 30 9.85 -8.80 1.03
C ASN A 30 10.02 -8.30 2.48
N CYS A 31 8.94 -7.98 3.20
CA CYS A 31 9.02 -7.58 4.62
C CYS A 31 9.01 -8.82 5.54
N LYS A 32 9.73 -9.87 5.13
CA LYS A 32 10.07 -11.01 6.00
C LYS A 32 11.12 -10.54 7.02
N LYS A 33 10.76 -10.62 8.30
CA LYS A 33 11.65 -10.43 9.45
C LYS A 33 12.96 -11.20 9.32
#